data_AF-A0A1B8AAI4-F1
#
_entry.id   AF-A0A1B8AAI4-F1
#
_cell.length_a   1.000
_cell.length_b   1.000
_cell.length_c   1.000
_cell.angle_alpha   90.00
_cell.angle_beta   90.00
_cell.angle_gamma   90.00
#
_symmetry.space_group_name_H-M   'P 1'
#
loop_
_entity.id
_entity.type
_entity.pdbx_description
1 polymer ?
#
loop_
_entity_poly.entity_id
_entity_poly.type
_entity_poly.pdbx_seq_one_letter_code
_entity_poly.pdbx_strand_id
1 'polypeptide(L)'
;MQREELDNVVLAPESINNTGSRDPDALIQPDEFKLQGEQYTRCSVIARGPRSTKKRTSVIWLYGEDLQSKRDRKRVWYCYLCEKQRRQQELPAVSNGNSTALDHLHLKHHIDKTTGELKSFRGDSVDSSQPSISDYQDMKSIVFSRRLDRFKELLVRWLVCCHIAFFQIENDYFRDLLFYLFPPLADLLPKAASTIRQWVMNMFEVRKERLRQDMLDSRSSISLSFDLWTSPNYLAVLGVAAHFIDKSGLRRTAVLALREVEGEHSGENIADVLLQVIKDYKITDRVGYFMSDNASANDVCVDFVLRAVYPRMSDKQRKRR
;
A
#
# COMPACT_ATOMS: atom_id res chain seq x y z
N MET A 1 -5.85 31.92 -21.87
CA MET A 1 -6.21 30.72 -22.65
C MET A 1 -6.76 29.70 -21.66
N GLN A 2 -8.09 29.62 -21.60
CA GLN A 2 -8.84 28.84 -20.60
C GLN A 2 -8.55 27.35 -20.79
N ARG A 3 -7.99 26.68 -19.78
CA ARG A 3 -8.06 25.22 -19.67
C ARG A 3 -9.50 24.91 -19.32
N GLU A 4 -10.25 24.40 -20.29
CA GLU A 4 -11.60 23.87 -20.07
C GLU A 4 -11.56 22.87 -18.91
N GLU A 5 -12.53 23.02 -18.00
CA GLU A 5 -12.78 22.14 -16.88
C GLU A 5 -12.90 20.70 -17.39
N LEU A 6 -11.88 19.88 -17.15
CA LEU A 6 -11.96 18.44 -17.36
C LEU A 6 -12.98 17.91 -16.33
N ASP A 7 -14.17 17.54 -16.81
CA ASP A 7 -15.18 16.84 -16.02
C ASP A 7 -14.53 15.64 -15.30
N ASN A 8 -14.28 15.77 -13.99
CA ASN A 8 -13.68 14.74 -13.14
C ASN A 8 -14.73 13.65 -12.83
N VAL A 9 -15.11 12.88 -13.84
CA VAL A 9 -16.05 11.77 -13.68
C VAL A 9 -15.28 10.48 -13.45
N VAL A 10 -15.48 9.88 -12.27
CA VAL A 10 -14.93 8.56 -11.88
C VAL A 10 -16.08 7.57 -11.88
N LEU A 11 -16.06 6.61 -12.80
CA LEU A 11 -17.10 5.59 -12.96
C LEU A 11 -16.60 4.20 -12.59
N ALA A 12 -15.29 3.97 -12.70
CA ALA A 12 -14.69 2.69 -12.37
C ALA A 12 -14.92 2.34 -10.88
N PRO A 13 -15.38 1.11 -10.58
CA PRO A 13 -15.55 0.67 -9.21
C PRO A 13 -14.21 0.61 -8.48
N GLU A 14 -14.26 0.70 -7.15
CA GLU A 14 -13.06 0.70 -6.28
C GLU A 14 -12.15 -0.53 -6.49
N SER A 15 -12.74 -1.67 -6.87
CA SER A 15 -12.01 -2.89 -7.22
C SER A 15 -11.06 -2.73 -8.42
N ILE A 16 -11.34 -1.75 -9.30
CA ILE A 16 -10.56 -1.44 -10.49
C ILE A 16 -9.77 -0.14 -10.28
N ASN A 17 -10.37 0.88 -9.66
CA ASN A 17 -9.77 2.20 -9.43
C ASN A 17 -9.86 2.60 -7.95
N ASN A 18 -8.76 2.47 -7.19
CA ASN A 18 -8.70 2.85 -5.77
C ASN A 18 -8.29 4.33 -5.65
N THR A 19 -9.21 5.25 -5.92
CA THR A 19 -9.01 6.66 -5.64
C THR A 19 -9.27 6.89 -4.15
N GLY A 20 -8.23 6.79 -3.33
CA GLY A 20 -8.35 7.02 -1.89
C GLY A 20 -8.91 8.42 -1.59
N SER A 21 -10.18 8.49 -1.18
CA SER A 21 -10.81 9.70 -0.65
C SER A 21 -11.60 9.35 0.61
N ARG A 22 -11.19 9.98 1.73
CA ARG A 22 -11.99 10.12 2.94
C ARG A 22 -12.89 11.33 2.73
N ASP A 23 -14.11 11.12 2.25
CA ASP A 23 -15.15 12.15 2.23
C ASP A 23 -16.50 11.52 2.66
N PRO A 24 -17.19 12.02 3.69
CA PRO A 24 -18.47 11.49 4.15
C PRO A 24 -19.62 11.65 3.14
N ASP A 25 -19.48 12.49 2.11
CA ASP A 25 -20.36 12.53 0.93
C ASP A 25 -19.86 11.58 -0.16
N ALA A 26 -19.66 10.32 0.22
CA ALA A 26 -19.12 9.26 -0.61
C ALA A 26 -19.80 9.19 -1.98
N LEU A 27 -18.98 9.36 -3.05
CA LEU A 27 -19.19 8.84 -4.40
C LEU A 27 -20.65 8.89 -4.87
N ILE A 28 -21.16 10.09 -5.17
CA ILE A 28 -22.28 10.17 -6.11
C ILE A 28 -21.69 9.74 -7.46
N GLN A 29 -21.83 8.45 -7.82
CA GLN A 29 -21.69 8.01 -9.21
C GLN A 29 -22.82 8.69 -9.96
N PRO A 30 -22.57 9.78 -10.70
CA PRO A 30 -23.67 10.55 -11.24
C PRO A 30 -24.38 9.70 -12.29
N ASP A 31 -25.70 9.54 -12.13
CA ASP A 31 -26.52 8.83 -13.10
C ASP A 31 -26.44 9.51 -14.48
N GLU A 32 -26.18 10.82 -14.48
CA GLU A 32 -26.00 11.66 -15.66
C GLU A 32 -24.78 12.56 -15.52
N PHE A 33 -23.91 12.58 -16.54
CA PHE A 33 -22.68 13.36 -16.53
C PHE A 33 -22.28 13.81 -17.92
N LYS A 34 -21.30 14.72 -17.99
CA LYS A 34 -20.69 15.13 -19.25
C LYS A 34 -19.36 14.41 -19.45
N LEU A 35 -19.11 14.00 -20.69
CA LEU A 35 -17.87 13.38 -21.12
C LEU A 35 -17.56 13.88 -22.53
N GLN A 36 -16.37 14.46 -22.73
CA GLN A 36 -15.95 15.04 -24.02
C GLN A 36 -16.96 16.04 -24.60
N GLY A 37 -17.60 16.85 -23.74
CA GLY A 37 -18.57 17.87 -24.14
C GLY A 37 -19.98 17.36 -24.44
N GLU A 38 -20.24 16.05 -24.40
CA GLU A 38 -21.57 15.47 -24.57
C GLU A 38 -22.16 14.90 -23.27
N GLN A 39 -23.49 14.94 -23.12
CA GLN A 39 -24.19 14.40 -21.94
C GLN A 39 -24.56 12.92 -22.11
N TYR A 40 -24.22 12.14 -21.09
CA TYR A 40 -24.46 10.70 -21.02
C TYR A 40 -25.25 10.34 -19.76
N THR A 41 -26.06 9.29 -19.87
CA THR A 41 -26.77 8.65 -18.74
C THR A 41 -26.37 7.18 -18.66
N ARG A 42 -26.17 6.66 -17.45
CA ARG A 42 -25.85 5.24 -17.26
C ARG A 42 -27.06 4.37 -17.59
N CYS A 43 -26.86 3.36 -18.44
CA CYS A 43 -27.95 2.47 -18.85
C CYS A 43 -28.52 1.64 -17.68
N SER A 44 -27.74 1.43 -16.62
CA SER A 44 -28.16 0.74 -15.39
C SER A 44 -29.34 1.41 -14.68
N VAL A 45 -29.48 2.74 -14.82
CA VAL A 45 -30.52 3.55 -14.18
C VAL A 45 -31.83 3.52 -14.98
N ILE A 46 -31.71 3.44 -16.31
CA ILE A 46 -32.83 3.46 -17.26
C ILE A 46 -33.58 2.11 -17.28
N ALA A 47 -32.90 1.00 -16.97
CA ALA A 47 -33.40 -0.37 -17.18
C ALA A 47 -34.27 -0.95 -16.03
N ARG A 48 -35.11 -0.17 -15.34
CA ARG A 48 -36.07 -0.68 -14.32
C ARG A 48 -37.42 -1.10 -14.92
N GLY A 49 -37.39 -1.90 -15.98
CA GLY A 49 -38.59 -2.52 -16.57
C GLY A 49 -38.61 -4.05 -16.37
N PRO A 50 -39.77 -4.70 -16.13
CA PRO A 50 -39.84 -6.12 -15.71
C PRO A 50 -39.42 -7.17 -16.75
N ARG A 51 -38.79 -6.80 -17.88
CA ARG A 51 -38.63 -7.67 -19.06
C ARG A 51 -37.20 -7.87 -19.58
N SER A 52 -36.16 -7.55 -18.82
CA SER A 52 -34.79 -7.86 -19.26
C SER A 52 -33.83 -8.22 -18.14
N THR A 53 -34.03 -9.39 -17.54
CA THR A 53 -33.07 -10.05 -16.63
C THR A 53 -32.19 -11.06 -17.37
N LYS A 54 -31.78 -10.77 -18.62
CA LYS A 54 -30.70 -11.55 -19.24
C LYS A 54 -29.37 -11.09 -18.65
N LYS A 55 -28.72 -11.95 -17.87
CA LYS A 55 -27.36 -11.73 -17.38
C LYS A 55 -26.46 -11.43 -18.57
N ARG A 56 -25.73 -10.32 -18.49
CA ARG A 56 -24.75 -9.95 -19.50
C ARG A 56 -23.56 -10.91 -19.38
N THR A 57 -23.21 -11.58 -20.47
CA THR A 57 -22.23 -12.70 -20.49
C THR A 57 -20.89 -12.33 -21.12
N SER A 58 -20.79 -11.17 -21.76
CA SER A 58 -19.56 -10.76 -22.47
C SER A 58 -18.50 -10.19 -21.53
N VAL A 59 -17.23 -10.50 -21.82
CA VAL A 59 -16.04 -10.03 -21.08
C VAL A 59 -15.99 -8.52 -20.89
N ILE A 60 -16.51 -7.74 -21.84
CA ILE A 60 -16.45 -6.26 -21.80
C ILE A 60 -17.10 -5.67 -20.54
N TRP A 61 -18.06 -6.39 -19.94
CA TRP A 61 -18.80 -5.94 -18.76
C TRP A 61 -18.04 -6.14 -17.44
N LEU A 62 -16.92 -6.87 -17.47
CA LEU A 62 -16.00 -6.97 -16.33
C LEU A 62 -15.12 -5.72 -16.20
N TYR A 63 -14.92 -5.00 -17.31
CA TYR A 63 -13.95 -3.90 -17.43
C TYR A 63 -14.57 -2.57 -17.87
N GLY A 64 -15.89 -2.50 -17.94
CA GLY A 64 -16.59 -1.29 -18.34
C GLY A 64 -18.11 -1.40 -18.23
N GLU A 65 -18.79 -0.32 -18.59
CA GLU A 65 -20.24 -0.20 -18.57
C GLU A 65 -20.78 0.50 -19.81
N ASP A 66 -22.10 0.40 -20.06
CA ASP A 66 -22.76 1.08 -21.16
C ASP A 66 -23.41 2.38 -20.73
N LEU A 67 -23.18 3.39 -21.56
CA LEU A 67 -23.72 4.73 -21.43
C LEU A 67 -24.66 5.01 -22.59
N GLN A 68 -25.72 5.76 -22.34
CA GLN A 68 -26.62 6.26 -23.37
C GLN A 68 -26.42 7.77 -23.54
N SER A 69 -26.09 8.20 -24.77
CA SER A 69 -26.03 9.63 -25.09
C SER A 69 -27.44 10.23 -25.03
N LYS A 70 -27.59 11.38 -24.37
CA LYS A 70 -28.88 12.10 -24.32
C LYS A 70 -29.26 12.71 -25.67
N ARG A 71 -28.27 13.01 -26.51
CA ARG A 71 -28.45 13.72 -27.77
C ARG A 71 -29.12 12.83 -28.83
N ASP A 72 -28.58 11.63 -29.02
CA ASP A 72 -28.98 10.73 -30.12
C ASP A 72 -29.45 9.35 -29.63
N ARG A 73 -29.52 9.14 -28.31
CA ARG A 73 -29.91 7.89 -27.65
C ARG A 73 -29.03 6.69 -28.01
N LYS A 74 -27.84 6.90 -28.61
CA LYS A 74 -26.91 5.81 -28.92
C LYS A 74 -26.27 5.26 -27.65
N ARG A 75 -26.00 3.96 -27.66
CA ARG A 75 -25.32 3.25 -26.57
C ARG A 75 -23.85 3.06 -26.89
N VAL A 76 -23.00 3.50 -25.98
CA VAL A 76 -21.53 3.40 -26.06
C VAL A 76 -20.95 2.73 -24.82
N TRP A 77 -19.77 2.16 -24.93
CA TRP A 77 -19.09 1.46 -23.84
C TRP A 77 -17.96 2.29 -23.26
N TYR A 78 -17.95 2.44 -21.94
CA TYR A 78 -16.96 3.17 -21.17
C TYR A 78 -15.95 2.21 -20.55
N CYS A 79 -14.65 2.46 -20.74
CA CYS A 79 -13.59 1.56 -20.28
C CYS A 79 -13.00 2.01 -18.93
N TYR A 80 -13.15 1.20 -17.90
CA TYR A 80 -12.60 1.48 -16.57
C TYR A 80 -11.05 1.44 -16.55
N LEU A 81 -10.45 0.67 -17.46
CA LEU A 81 -8.98 0.59 -17.55
C LEU A 81 -8.39 1.84 -18.19
N CYS A 82 -9.06 2.43 -19.19
CA CYS A 82 -8.71 3.74 -19.72
C CYS A 82 -8.85 4.83 -18.66
N GLU A 83 -9.90 4.79 -17.84
CA GLU A 83 -10.11 5.73 -16.73
C GLU A 83 -8.95 5.65 -15.72
N LYS A 84 -8.61 4.44 -15.27
CA LYS A 84 -7.49 4.19 -14.37
C LYS A 84 -6.15 4.69 -14.93
N GLN A 85 -5.93 4.51 -16.23
CA GLN A 85 -4.72 4.94 -16.93
C GLN A 85 -4.74 6.43 -17.31
N ARG A 86 -5.82 7.16 -16.99
CA ARG A 86 -6.05 8.56 -17.40
C ARG A 86 -5.89 8.77 -18.92
N ARG A 87 -6.32 7.78 -19.70
CA ARG A 87 -6.35 7.83 -21.17
C ARG A 87 -7.70 8.35 -21.65
N GLN A 88 -7.71 8.96 -22.83
CA GLN A 88 -8.95 9.37 -23.48
C GLN A 88 -9.86 8.16 -23.76
N GLN A 89 -11.16 8.33 -23.51
CA GLN A 89 -12.17 7.31 -23.75
C GLN A 89 -12.54 7.26 -25.23
N GLU A 90 -12.53 6.07 -25.84
CA GLU A 90 -12.93 5.91 -27.26
C GLU A 90 -14.41 5.70 -27.46
N LEU A 91 -15.13 5.35 -26.39
CA LEU A 91 -16.57 5.15 -26.37
C LEU A 91 -17.13 4.30 -27.54
N PRO A 92 -16.65 3.04 -27.73
CA PRO A 92 -17.15 2.18 -28.80
C PRO A 92 -18.68 1.99 -28.71
N ALA A 93 -19.38 2.06 -29.85
CA ALA A 93 -20.81 1.80 -29.88
C ALA A 93 -21.12 0.32 -29.59
N VAL A 94 -22.13 0.06 -28.76
CA VAL A 94 -22.52 -1.31 -28.32
C VAL A 94 -23.97 -1.66 -28.62
N SER A 95 -24.64 -0.89 -29.49
CA SER A 95 -26.03 -1.16 -29.89
C SER A 95 -26.17 -2.43 -30.75
N ASN A 96 -25.16 -2.73 -31.59
CA ASN A 96 -25.25 -3.75 -32.64
C ASN A 96 -24.20 -4.88 -32.47
N GLY A 97 -23.45 -4.89 -31.36
CA GLY A 97 -22.42 -5.89 -31.08
C GLY A 97 -21.35 -5.39 -30.13
N ASN A 98 -20.49 -6.30 -29.66
CA ASN A 98 -19.43 -6.02 -28.68
C ASN A 98 -18.02 -6.05 -29.29
N SER A 99 -17.88 -6.34 -30.59
CA SER A 99 -16.60 -6.62 -31.23
C SER A 99 -15.60 -5.47 -31.06
N THR A 100 -16.03 -4.22 -31.27
CA THR A 100 -15.13 -3.06 -31.14
C THR A 100 -14.67 -2.82 -29.71
N ALA A 101 -15.52 -3.09 -28.71
CA ALA A 101 -15.13 -3.02 -27.30
C ALA A 101 -14.20 -4.18 -26.90
N LEU A 102 -14.42 -5.38 -27.44
CA LEU A 102 -13.51 -6.52 -27.27
C LEU A 102 -12.17 -6.27 -27.97
N ASP A 103 -12.17 -5.66 -29.15
CA ASP A 103 -10.98 -5.23 -29.88
C ASP A 103 -10.23 -4.19 -29.08
N HIS A 104 -10.92 -3.21 -28.49
CA HIS A 104 -10.30 -2.23 -27.60
C HIS A 104 -9.64 -2.92 -26.39
N LEU A 105 -10.33 -3.82 -25.69
CA LEU A 105 -9.75 -4.57 -24.56
C LEU A 105 -8.54 -5.40 -24.98
N HIS A 106 -8.61 -6.04 -26.14
CA HIS A 106 -7.53 -6.86 -26.67
C HIS A 106 -6.31 -6.05 -27.13
N LEU A 107 -6.56 -4.97 -27.88
CA LEU A 107 -5.51 -4.17 -28.51
C LEU A 107 -4.88 -3.19 -27.54
N LYS A 108 -5.67 -2.57 -26.65
CA LYS A 108 -5.19 -1.53 -25.73
C LYS A 108 -4.90 -2.01 -24.32
N HIS A 109 -5.52 -3.12 -23.91
CA HIS A 109 -5.39 -3.67 -22.56
C HIS A 109 -4.93 -5.12 -22.52
N HIS A 110 -4.68 -5.75 -23.68
CA HIS A 110 -4.20 -7.13 -23.82
C HIS A 110 -5.05 -8.17 -23.08
N ILE A 111 -6.35 -7.90 -22.96
CA ILE A 111 -7.32 -8.82 -22.38
C ILE A 111 -7.86 -9.73 -23.47
N ASP A 112 -7.87 -11.03 -23.20
CA ASP A 112 -8.43 -12.03 -24.07
C ASP A 112 -9.94 -11.79 -24.26
N LYS A 113 -10.38 -11.80 -25.52
CA LYS A 113 -11.78 -11.50 -25.88
C LYS A 113 -12.76 -12.57 -25.39
N THR A 114 -12.28 -13.77 -25.09
CA THR A 114 -13.08 -14.93 -24.71
C THR A 114 -12.98 -15.25 -23.22
N THR A 115 -11.79 -15.24 -22.63
CA THR A 115 -11.59 -15.58 -21.21
C THR A 115 -11.69 -14.36 -20.30
N GLY A 116 -11.46 -13.16 -20.82
CA GLY A 116 -11.35 -11.94 -20.00
C GLY A 116 -10.08 -11.87 -19.16
N GLU A 117 -9.17 -12.83 -19.34
CA GLU A 117 -7.89 -12.83 -18.68
C GLU A 117 -6.85 -12.09 -19.52
N LEU A 118 -5.79 -11.62 -18.89
CA LEU A 118 -4.68 -11.02 -19.61
C LEU A 118 -4.01 -12.10 -20.47
N LYS A 119 -3.96 -11.92 -21.80
CA LYS A 119 -3.38 -12.90 -22.72
C LYS A 119 -1.93 -13.19 -22.37
N SER A 120 -1.64 -14.44 -22.01
CA SER A 120 -0.28 -14.99 -21.96
C SER A 120 0.15 -15.34 -23.38
N PHE A 121 1.22 -14.70 -23.87
CA PHE A 121 1.68 -14.88 -25.24
C PHE A 121 2.36 -16.25 -25.43
N ARG A 122 1.64 -17.20 -26.05
CA ARG A 122 2.24 -18.16 -26.99
C ARG A 122 1.89 -17.67 -28.40
N GLY A 123 2.92 -17.55 -29.24
CA GLY A 123 2.88 -16.76 -30.46
C GLY A 123 1.93 -17.30 -31.53
N ASP A 124 1.32 -16.36 -32.24
CA ASP A 124 1.24 -16.39 -33.70
C ASP A 124 1.14 -14.95 -34.23
N SER A 125 1.74 -14.77 -35.40
CA SER A 125 2.07 -13.54 -36.11
C SER A 125 0.89 -12.66 -36.55
N VAL A 126 1.10 -11.34 -36.59
CA VAL A 126 1.05 -10.45 -37.79
C VAL A 126 0.93 -8.97 -37.34
N ASP A 127 2.06 -8.29 -37.50
CA ASP A 127 2.32 -6.94 -38.05
C ASP A 127 1.90 -5.61 -37.37
N SER A 128 2.92 -4.75 -37.32
CA SER A 128 2.96 -3.28 -37.45
C SER A 128 2.46 -2.36 -36.34
N SER A 129 3.23 -2.34 -35.24
CA SER A 129 3.93 -1.17 -34.68
C SER A 129 4.56 -1.60 -33.35
N GLN A 130 5.59 -2.46 -33.46
CA GLN A 130 6.17 -3.10 -32.29
C GLN A 130 7.06 -2.11 -31.50
N PRO A 131 6.76 -1.84 -30.21
CA PRO A 131 7.82 -1.49 -29.29
C PRO A 131 8.85 -2.63 -29.28
N SER A 132 10.12 -2.30 -29.09
CA SER A 132 11.22 -3.25 -29.28
C SER A 132 11.06 -4.50 -28.40
N ILE A 133 11.67 -5.62 -28.78
CA ILE A 133 11.69 -6.85 -27.95
C ILE A 133 12.16 -6.54 -26.52
N SER A 134 13.08 -5.59 -26.37
CA SER A 134 13.50 -5.01 -25.09
C SER A 134 12.33 -4.38 -24.33
N ASP A 135 11.55 -3.49 -24.95
CA ASP A 135 10.42 -2.80 -24.29
C ASP A 135 9.32 -3.77 -23.82
N TYR A 136 9.07 -4.85 -24.57
CA TYR A 136 8.10 -5.89 -24.21
C TYR A 136 8.61 -6.82 -23.09
N GLN A 137 9.89 -7.21 -23.12
CA GLN A 137 10.54 -7.93 -22.03
C GLN A 137 10.56 -7.08 -20.75
N ASP A 138 10.84 -5.80 -20.88
CA ASP A 138 10.84 -4.83 -19.78
C ASP A 138 9.43 -4.67 -19.18
N MET A 139 8.38 -4.52 -20.00
CA MET A 139 7.02 -4.39 -19.48
C MET A 139 6.52 -5.67 -18.77
N LYS A 140 6.80 -6.86 -19.32
CA LYS A 140 6.46 -8.14 -18.69
C LYS A 140 7.26 -8.36 -17.40
N SER A 141 8.54 -7.99 -17.40
CA SER A 141 9.41 -7.97 -16.23
C SER A 141 8.87 -7.03 -15.14
N ILE A 142 8.45 -5.82 -15.50
CA ILE A 142 7.91 -4.82 -14.57
C ILE A 142 6.59 -5.29 -13.95
N VAL A 143 5.64 -5.81 -14.75
CA VAL A 143 4.34 -6.30 -14.22
C VAL A 143 4.54 -7.51 -13.31
N PHE A 144 5.41 -8.43 -13.71
CA PHE A 144 5.76 -9.60 -12.91
C PHE A 144 6.51 -9.20 -11.63
N SER A 145 7.46 -8.28 -11.71
CA SER A 145 8.16 -7.70 -10.55
C SER A 145 7.19 -7.05 -9.57
N ARG A 146 6.22 -6.26 -10.05
CA ARG A 146 5.21 -5.63 -9.18
C ARG A 146 4.30 -6.65 -8.49
N ARG A 147 3.91 -7.72 -9.20
CA ARG A 147 3.14 -8.83 -8.60
C ARG A 147 3.97 -9.57 -7.55
N LEU A 148 5.25 -9.79 -7.83
CA LEU A 148 6.20 -10.41 -6.92
C LEU A 148 6.45 -9.56 -5.67
N ASP A 149 6.66 -8.25 -5.82
CA ASP A 149 6.88 -7.35 -4.69
C ASP A 149 5.64 -7.30 -3.80
N ARG A 150 4.45 -7.24 -4.40
CA ARG A 150 3.21 -7.35 -3.62
C ARG A 150 3.06 -8.70 -2.92
N PHE A 151 3.45 -9.79 -3.58
CA PHE A 151 3.47 -11.11 -2.95
C PHE A 151 4.42 -11.15 -1.75
N LYS A 152 5.65 -10.64 -1.89
CA LYS A 152 6.63 -10.54 -0.79
C LYS A 152 6.08 -9.76 0.40
N GLU A 153 5.45 -8.61 0.14
CA GLU A 153 4.81 -7.80 1.18
C GLU A 153 3.74 -8.59 1.95
N LEU A 154 2.85 -9.27 1.23
CA LEU A 154 1.77 -10.06 1.83
C LEU A 154 2.32 -11.26 2.62
N LEU A 155 3.33 -11.95 2.07
CA LEU A 155 3.96 -13.09 2.73
C LEU A 155 4.62 -12.67 4.04
N VAL A 156 5.44 -11.61 4.03
CA VAL A 156 6.08 -11.10 5.25
C VAL A 156 5.04 -10.57 6.23
N ARG A 157 3.97 -9.92 5.77
CA ARG A 157 2.89 -9.47 6.66
C ARG A 157 2.26 -10.65 7.39
N TRP A 158 1.97 -11.75 6.68
CA TRP A 158 1.47 -12.98 7.30
C TRP A 158 2.48 -13.54 8.31
N LEU A 159 3.76 -13.66 7.93
CA LEU A 159 4.81 -14.16 8.82
C LEU A 159 4.90 -13.36 10.13
N VAL A 160 4.94 -12.03 10.03
CA VAL A 160 5.12 -11.14 11.19
C VAL A 160 3.85 -11.06 12.04
N CYS A 161 2.68 -10.83 11.43
CA CYS A 161 1.43 -10.63 12.17
C CYS A 161 0.89 -11.93 12.79
N CYS A 162 1.24 -13.09 12.23
CA CYS A 162 0.80 -14.39 12.75
C CYS A 162 1.91 -15.14 13.50
N HIS A 163 3.07 -14.50 13.75
CA HIS A 163 4.20 -15.09 14.46
C HIS A 163 4.68 -16.43 13.86
N ILE A 164 4.69 -16.53 12.54
CA ILE A 164 5.06 -17.75 11.83
C ILE A 164 6.58 -17.84 11.71
N ALA A 165 7.13 -18.99 12.10
CA ALA A 165 8.55 -19.26 11.96
C ALA A 165 8.96 -19.33 10.48
N PHE A 166 10.11 -18.74 10.13
CA PHE A 166 10.54 -18.62 8.73
C PHE A 166 10.75 -19.95 8.01
N PHE A 167 11.12 -21.02 8.74
CA PHE A 167 11.27 -22.36 8.17
C PHE A 167 9.95 -22.95 7.64
N GLN A 168 8.79 -22.40 8.00
CA GLN A 168 7.51 -22.82 7.45
C GLN A 168 7.41 -22.59 5.94
N ILE A 169 8.21 -21.68 5.37
CA ILE A 169 8.32 -21.50 3.92
C ILE A 169 9.02 -22.69 3.25
N GLU A 170 9.83 -23.45 3.99
CA GLU A 170 10.52 -24.66 3.53
C GLU A 170 9.62 -25.90 3.65
N ASN A 171 8.45 -25.80 4.30
CA ASN A 171 7.55 -26.93 4.47
C ASN A 171 6.93 -27.37 3.13
N ASP A 172 7.15 -28.62 2.76
CA ASP A 172 6.71 -29.15 1.46
C ASP A 172 5.18 -29.08 1.27
N TYR A 173 4.38 -29.39 2.31
CA TYR A 173 2.92 -29.33 2.21
C TYR A 173 2.40 -27.90 1.99
N PHE A 174 3.03 -26.91 2.64
CA PHE A 174 2.70 -25.51 2.42
C PHE A 174 3.07 -25.06 1.00
N ARG A 175 4.23 -25.50 0.51
CA ARG A 175 4.69 -25.23 -0.86
C ARG A 175 3.76 -25.86 -1.89
N ASP A 176 3.37 -27.12 -1.70
CA ASP A 176 2.43 -27.81 -2.58
C ASP A 176 1.08 -27.08 -2.68
N LEU A 177 0.53 -26.64 -1.55
CA LEU A 177 -0.70 -25.85 -1.53
C LEU A 177 -0.55 -24.53 -2.31
N LEU A 178 0.54 -23.80 -2.09
CA LEU A 178 0.80 -22.54 -2.78
C LEU A 178 1.03 -22.73 -4.29
N PHE A 179 1.77 -23.76 -4.68
CA PHE A 179 2.10 -24.04 -6.08
C PHE A 179 0.92 -24.63 -6.84
N TYR A 180 0.01 -25.34 -6.17
CA TYR A 180 -1.27 -25.73 -6.75
C TYR A 180 -2.09 -24.49 -7.18
N LEU A 181 -2.14 -23.46 -6.32
CA LEU A 181 -2.87 -22.23 -6.62
C LEU A 181 -2.15 -21.33 -7.63
N PHE A 182 -0.82 -21.32 -7.61
CA PHE A 182 -0.01 -20.51 -8.53
C PHE A 182 1.34 -21.19 -8.86
N PRO A 183 1.37 -22.08 -9.88
CA PRO A 183 2.55 -22.86 -10.22
C PRO A 183 3.83 -22.05 -10.53
N PRO A 184 3.77 -20.88 -11.20
CA PRO A 184 4.96 -20.06 -11.47
C PRO A 184 5.67 -19.54 -10.20
N LEU A 185 5.04 -19.64 -9.02
CA LEU A 185 5.64 -19.26 -7.76
C LEU A 185 6.80 -20.17 -7.35
N ALA A 186 6.86 -21.41 -7.88
CA ALA A 186 7.91 -22.37 -7.55
C ALA A 186 9.32 -21.83 -7.82
N ASP A 187 9.47 -21.05 -8.89
CA ASP A 187 10.74 -20.42 -9.28
C ASP A 187 11.07 -19.16 -8.48
N LEU A 188 10.09 -18.61 -7.76
CA LEU A 188 10.16 -17.30 -7.11
C LEU A 188 10.21 -17.37 -5.59
N LEU A 189 9.57 -18.39 -5.01
CA LEU A 189 9.54 -18.58 -3.57
C LEU A 189 10.91 -19.08 -3.10
N PRO A 190 11.57 -18.37 -2.18
CA PRO A 190 12.86 -18.79 -1.67
C PRO A 190 12.80 -20.19 -1.10
N LYS A 191 13.87 -20.95 -1.33
CA LYS A 191 14.04 -22.29 -0.74
C LYS A 191 14.59 -22.22 0.68
N ALA A 192 15.19 -21.09 1.07
CA ALA A 192 15.83 -20.91 2.36
C ALA A 192 15.12 -19.83 3.20
N ALA A 193 14.90 -20.14 4.47
CA ALA A 193 14.37 -19.25 5.50
C ALA A 193 15.26 -18.00 5.69
N SER A 194 16.56 -18.11 5.41
CA SER A 194 17.50 -16.98 5.46
C SER A 194 17.14 -15.86 4.48
N THR A 195 16.66 -16.19 3.28
CA THR A 195 16.19 -15.21 2.29
C THR A 195 14.91 -14.51 2.76
N ILE A 196 14.02 -15.26 3.41
CA ILE A 196 12.78 -14.71 4.00
C ILE A 196 13.12 -13.76 5.15
N ARG A 197 14.06 -14.13 6.02
CA ARG A 197 14.59 -13.23 7.06
C ARG A 197 15.11 -11.94 6.43
N GLN A 198 15.87 -12.01 5.33
CA GLN A 198 16.34 -10.81 4.64
C GLN A 198 15.19 -9.95 4.10
N TRP A 199 14.12 -10.55 3.57
CA TRP A 199 12.95 -9.80 3.13
C TRP A 199 12.25 -9.07 4.28
N VAL A 200 12.11 -9.73 5.43
CA VAL A 200 11.57 -9.11 6.65
C VAL A 200 12.42 -7.92 7.07
N MET A 201 13.75 -8.09 7.13
CA MET A 201 14.67 -7.02 7.52
C MET A 201 14.64 -5.83 6.53
N ASN A 202 14.61 -6.10 5.23
CA ASN A 202 14.52 -5.03 4.22
C ASN A 202 13.22 -4.23 4.37
N MET A 203 12.08 -4.91 4.60
CA MET A 203 10.82 -4.22 4.82
C MET A 203 10.77 -3.48 6.17
N PHE A 204 11.44 -4.02 7.20
CA PHE A 204 11.62 -3.30 8.46
C PHE A 204 12.35 -1.97 8.23
N GLU A 205 13.45 -1.95 7.48
CA GLU A 205 14.18 -0.71 7.19
C GLU A 205 13.34 0.31 6.41
N VAL A 206 12.60 -0.15 5.39
CA VAL A 206 11.65 0.71 4.65
C VAL A 206 10.58 1.29 5.59
N ARG A 207 10.05 0.48 6.50
CA ARG A 207 9.02 0.92 7.45
C ARG A 207 9.58 1.83 8.54
N LYS A 208 10.80 1.58 9.01
CA LYS A 208 11.55 2.40 9.96
C LYS A 208 11.75 3.80 9.40
N GLU A 209 12.20 3.90 8.15
CA GLU A 209 12.37 5.18 7.47
C GLU A 209 11.04 5.92 7.31
N ARG A 210 9.96 5.23 6.94
CA ARG A 210 8.62 5.84 6.87
C ARG A 210 8.14 6.35 8.22
N LEU A 211 8.31 5.55 9.29
CA LEU A 211 7.94 5.95 10.65
C LEU A 211 8.75 7.16 11.12
N ARG A 212 10.04 7.21 10.77
CA ARG A 212 10.88 8.38 10.99
C ARG A 212 10.29 9.64 10.33
N GLN A 213 9.90 9.56 9.06
CA GLN A 213 9.26 10.69 8.37
C GLN A 213 7.94 11.08 9.04
N ASP A 214 7.10 10.11 9.39
CA ASP A 214 5.83 10.36 10.10
C ASP A 214 6.05 11.11 11.44
N MET A 215 7.17 10.84 12.14
CA MET A 215 7.56 11.51 13.37
C MET A 215 8.19 12.90 13.16
N LEU A 216 8.93 13.11 12.08
CA LEU A 216 9.46 14.43 11.74
C LEU A 216 8.35 15.39 11.30
N ASP A 217 7.36 14.88 10.57
CA ASP A 217 6.17 15.60 10.11
C ASP A 217 5.08 15.73 11.20
N SER A 218 5.33 15.25 12.42
CA SER A 218 4.34 15.29 13.49
C SER A 218 3.97 16.72 13.89
N ARG A 219 2.76 16.93 14.40
CA ARG A 219 2.33 18.23 14.92
C ARG A 219 2.83 18.50 16.34
N SER A 220 3.04 17.44 17.11
CA SER A 220 3.57 17.52 18.47
C SER A 220 5.05 17.13 18.54
N SER A 221 5.69 17.46 19.66
CA SER A 221 6.88 16.74 20.12
C SER A 221 6.56 15.25 20.33
N ILE A 222 7.61 14.43 20.37
CA ILE A 222 7.54 12.98 20.47
C ILE A 222 7.85 12.59 21.91
N SER A 223 6.84 12.11 22.64
CA SER A 223 7.06 11.55 23.97
C SER A 223 7.52 10.10 23.85
N LEU A 224 8.46 9.70 24.70
CA LEU A 224 9.02 8.35 24.70
C LEU A 224 8.58 7.64 25.97
N SER A 225 8.00 6.45 25.83
CA SER A 225 7.94 5.50 26.93
C SER A 225 9.04 4.46 26.79
N PHE A 226 9.59 4.03 27.91
CA PHE A 226 10.56 2.94 27.93
C PHE A 226 10.38 2.07 29.17
N ASP A 227 10.72 0.80 29.02
CA ASP A 227 10.64 -0.22 30.06
C ASP A 227 11.81 -1.18 29.92
N LEU A 228 12.44 -1.54 31.03
CA LEU A 228 13.57 -2.46 31.09
C LEU A 228 13.17 -3.69 31.89
N TRP A 229 13.25 -4.86 31.26
CA TRP A 229 12.98 -6.13 31.94
C TRP A 229 14.05 -7.16 31.63
N THR A 230 14.19 -8.13 32.54
CA THR A 230 15.00 -9.31 32.28
C THR A 230 14.12 -10.37 31.60
N SER A 231 14.52 -10.80 30.42
CA SER A 231 13.84 -11.86 29.67
C SER A 231 14.05 -13.24 30.33
N PRO A 232 13.24 -14.26 29.99
CA PRO A 232 13.42 -15.62 30.51
C PRO A 232 14.77 -16.27 30.18
N ASN A 233 15.45 -15.79 29.13
CA ASN A 233 16.81 -16.19 28.77
C ASN A 233 17.89 -15.27 29.36
N TYR A 234 17.57 -14.54 30.44
CA TYR A 234 18.49 -13.70 31.22
C TYR A 234 19.11 -12.53 30.47
N LEU A 235 18.44 -12.03 29.43
CA LEU A 235 18.87 -10.81 28.73
C LEU A 235 18.15 -9.61 29.31
N ALA A 236 18.86 -8.51 29.52
CA ALA A 236 18.25 -7.24 29.89
C ALA A 236 17.72 -6.55 28.63
N VAL A 237 16.41 -6.40 28.49
CA VAL A 237 15.76 -5.91 27.27
C VAL A 237 15.07 -4.58 27.55
N LEU A 238 15.50 -3.53 26.84
CA LEU A 238 14.88 -2.22 26.83
C LEU A 238 13.89 -2.11 25.66
N GLY A 239 12.61 -2.03 26.01
CA GLY A 239 11.55 -1.64 25.08
C GLY A 239 11.43 -0.12 25.04
N VAL A 240 11.33 0.46 23.84
CA VAL A 240 11.12 1.90 23.64
C VAL A 240 9.95 2.12 22.70
N ALA A 241 8.99 2.95 23.10
CA ALA A 241 7.87 3.36 22.26
C ALA A 241 7.75 4.88 22.18
N ALA A 242 7.39 5.36 20.99
CA ALA A 242 7.13 6.77 20.72
C ALA A 242 5.63 7.05 20.66
N HIS A 243 5.24 8.19 21.22
CA HIS A 243 3.89 8.71 21.24
C HIS A 243 3.89 10.14 20.69
N PHE A 244 3.08 10.38 19.66
CA PHE A 244 3.04 11.67 18.97
C PHE A 244 1.67 11.92 18.32
N ILE A 245 1.38 13.17 18.00
CA ILE A 245 0.24 13.59 17.21
C ILE A 245 0.72 13.76 15.77
N ASP A 246 0.21 12.93 14.85
CA ASP A 246 0.60 13.03 13.44
C ASP A 246 0.13 14.37 12.82
N LYS A 247 0.75 14.79 11.73
CA LYS A 247 -0.01 14.83 10.48
C LYS A 247 -1.39 15.48 10.51
N SER A 248 -2.34 14.56 10.66
CA SER A 248 -3.78 14.74 10.58
C SER A 248 -4.40 15.05 11.94
N GLY A 249 -3.59 15.27 12.99
CA GLY A 249 -4.05 15.51 14.35
C GLY A 249 -4.39 14.23 15.11
N LEU A 250 -4.01 13.05 14.63
CA LEU A 250 -4.33 11.78 15.30
C LEU A 250 -3.19 11.33 16.22
N ARG A 251 -3.55 10.86 17.42
CA ARG A 251 -2.60 10.23 18.34
C ARG A 251 -2.07 8.93 17.74
N ARG A 252 -0.75 8.80 17.70
CA ARG A 252 -0.02 7.61 17.25
C ARG A 252 0.82 7.06 18.38
N THR A 253 1.02 5.75 18.35
CA THR A 253 1.95 5.03 19.20
C THR A 253 2.67 4.01 18.34
N ALA A 254 4.00 3.97 18.45
CA ALA A 254 4.83 3.05 17.69
C ALA A 254 6.00 2.57 18.55
N VAL A 255 6.22 1.25 18.58
CA VAL A 255 7.44 0.68 19.15
C VAL A 255 8.61 1.04 18.25
N LEU A 256 9.62 1.70 18.81
CA LEU A 256 10.83 2.10 18.11
C LEU A 256 11.91 1.04 18.21
N ALA A 257 12.03 0.40 19.37
CA ALA A 257 13.13 -0.50 19.64
C ALA A 257 12.80 -1.54 20.70
N LEU A 258 13.45 -2.69 20.55
CA LEU A 258 13.59 -3.72 21.55
C LEU A 258 15.06 -4.11 21.54
N ARG A 259 15.86 -3.53 22.45
CA ARG A 259 17.32 -3.69 22.45
C ARG A 259 17.79 -4.35 23.73
N GLU A 260 18.84 -5.15 23.60
CA GLU A 260 19.58 -5.63 24.75
C GLU A 260 20.39 -4.50 25.37
N VAL A 261 20.40 -4.44 26.70
CA VAL A 261 21.27 -3.55 27.49
C VAL A 261 22.38 -4.42 28.06
N GLU A 262 23.61 -4.18 27.64
CA GLU A 262 24.77 -4.91 28.15
C GLU A 262 25.23 -4.30 29.49
N GLY A 263 25.56 -5.15 30.47
CA GLY A 263 26.09 -4.73 31.77
C GLY A 263 25.01 -4.50 32.83
N GLU A 264 25.33 -3.66 33.82
CA GLU A 264 24.42 -3.33 34.92
C GLU A 264 23.19 -2.57 34.42
N HIS A 265 22.04 -2.73 35.12
CA HIS A 265 20.82 -1.96 34.85
C HIS A 265 20.92 -0.52 35.39
N SER A 266 22.05 0.15 35.13
CA SER A 266 22.29 1.53 35.53
C SER A 266 21.52 2.49 34.62
N GLY A 267 21.19 3.67 35.15
CA GLY A 267 20.51 4.70 34.37
C GLY A 267 21.33 5.17 33.17
N GLU A 268 22.66 5.16 33.30
CA GLU A 268 23.62 5.51 32.26
C GLU A 268 23.58 4.52 31.09
N ASN A 269 23.58 3.21 31.37
CA ASN A 269 23.51 2.18 30.34
C ASN A 269 22.17 2.24 29.59
N ILE A 270 21.07 2.48 30.32
CA ILE A 270 19.75 2.68 29.71
C ILE A 270 19.76 3.93 28.82
N ALA A 271 20.35 5.03 29.30
CA ALA A 271 20.42 6.29 28.56
C ALA A 271 21.23 6.15 27.27
N ASP A 272 22.34 5.42 27.28
CA ASP A 272 23.14 5.17 26.09
C ASP A 272 22.33 4.45 25.00
N VAL A 273 21.59 3.40 25.37
CA VAL A 273 20.72 2.68 24.44
C VAL A 273 19.58 3.58 23.95
N LEU A 274 18.96 4.37 24.83
CA LEU A 274 17.87 5.28 24.48
C LEU A 274 18.35 6.40 23.53
N LEU A 275 19.55 6.95 23.75
CA LEU A 275 20.18 7.94 22.87
C LEU A 275 20.48 7.37 21.49
N GLN A 276 20.95 6.12 21.41
CA GLN A 276 21.11 5.43 20.12
C GLN A 276 19.77 5.31 19.38
N VAL A 277 18.68 4.94 20.07
CA VAL A 277 17.34 4.87 19.46
C VAL A 277 16.89 6.24 18.95
N ILE A 278 17.07 7.30 19.75
CA ILE A 278 16.76 8.68 19.35
C ILE A 278 17.55 9.08 18.09
N LYS A 279 18.84 8.73 18.04
CA LYS A 279 19.74 9.03 16.91
C LYS A 279 19.38 8.23 15.66
N ASP A 280 19.05 6.94 15.81
CA ASP A 280 18.64 6.04 14.72
C ASP A 280 17.42 6.57 13.98
N TYR A 281 16.44 7.10 14.72
CA TYR A 281 15.25 7.72 14.16
C TYR A 281 15.46 9.20 13.83
N LYS A 282 16.62 9.79 14.11
CA LYS A 282 16.94 11.21 13.86
C LYS A 282 15.89 12.17 14.45
N ILE A 283 15.44 11.88 15.68
CA ILE A 283 14.38 12.63 16.37
C ILE A 283 14.89 13.47 17.54
N THR A 284 16.20 13.70 17.65
CA THR A 284 16.84 14.47 18.73
C THR A 284 16.10 15.78 19.03
N ASP A 285 15.86 16.61 18.02
CA ASP A 285 15.24 17.93 18.20
C ASP A 285 13.73 17.89 18.47
N ARG A 286 13.13 16.70 18.45
CA ARG A 286 11.68 16.48 18.53
C ARG A 286 11.25 15.87 19.85
N VAL A 287 12.18 15.48 20.73
CA VAL A 287 11.88 14.80 21.99
C VAL A 287 10.99 15.67 22.92
N GLY A 288 9.93 15.06 23.41
CA GLY A 288 8.92 15.69 24.26
C GLY A 288 9.15 15.33 25.72
N TYR A 289 8.36 14.39 26.21
CA TYR A 289 8.36 13.91 27.59
C TYR A 289 8.77 12.45 27.66
N PHE A 290 9.17 12.02 28.84
CA PHE A 290 9.47 10.61 29.11
C PHE A 290 8.40 9.97 29.99
N MET A 291 8.18 8.67 29.79
CA MET A 291 7.28 7.84 30.60
C MET A 291 8.00 6.53 30.93
N SER A 292 8.15 6.22 32.19
CA SER A 292 8.77 5.00 32.67
C SER A 292 8.10 4.56 33.97
N ASP A 293 8.46 3.39 34.48
CA ASP A 293 8.06 2.96 35.81
C ASP A 293 8.84 3.70 36.92
N ASN A 294 8.48 3.44 38.18
CA ASN A 294 9.02 4.13 39.36
C ASN A 294 10.33 3.48 39.84
N ALA A 295 11.31 3.33 38.94
CA ALA A 295 12.64 2.85 39.26
C ALA A 295 13.64 4.02 39.28
N SER A 296 14.50 4.08 40.31
CA SER A 296 15.47 5.17 40.49
C SER A 296 16.48 5.30 39.33
N ALA A 297 16.78 4.21 38.63
CA ALA A 297 17.63 4.23 37.45
C ALA A 297 17.02 5.07 36.31
N ASN A 298 15.69 5.15 36.22
CA ASN A 298 15.02 5.91 35.18
C ASN A 298 15.20 7.42 35.35
N ASP A 299 15.24 7.92 36.58
CA ASP A 299 15.51 9.34 36.85
C ASP A 299 16.91 9.73 36.35
N VAL A 300 17.90 8.88 36.61
CA VAL A 300 19.28 9.06 36.13
C VAL A 300 19.33 8.99 34.61
N CYS A 301 18.64 8.02 34.01
CA CYS A 301 18.54 7.86 32.57
C CYS A 301 17.97 9.12 31.89
N VAL A 302 16.81 9.60 32.35
CA VAL A 302 16.13 10.77 31.78
C VAL A 302 16.99 12.02 31.92
N ASP A 303 17.65 12.25 33.06
CA ASP A 303 18.56 13.38 33.22
C ASP A 303 19.74 13.31 32.24
N PHE A 304 20.33 12.13 32.06
CA PHE A 304 21.44 11.92 31.13
C PHE A 304 21.02 12.18 29.68
N VAL A 305 19.87 11.63 29.26
CA VAL A 305 19.31 11.85 27.91
C VAL A 305 18.98 13.33 27.69
N LEU A 306 18.33 13.99 28.65
CA LEU A 306 17.97 15.41 28.53
C LEU A 306 19.20 16.33 28.45
N ARG A 307 20.30 16.02 29.15
CA ARG A 307 21.56 16.77 29.02
C ARG A 307 22.15 16.63 27.62
N ALA A 308 22.08 15.44 27.03
CA ALA A 308 22.57 15.19 25.68
C ALA A 308 21.71 15.85 24.60
N VAL A 309 20.38 15.75 24.72
CA VAL A 309 19.42 16.28 23.73
C VAL A 309 19.21 17.79 23.88
N TYR A 310 19.25 18.31 25.11
CA TYR A 310 19.06 19.73 25.42
C TYR A 310 20.16 20.29 26.33
N PRO A 311 21.40 20.51 25.81
CA PRO A 311 22.54 20.93 26.63
C PRO A 311 22.37 22.26 27.36
N ARG A 312 21.44 23.11 26.90
CA ARG A 312 21.15 24.43 27.49
C ARG A 312 20.00 24.39 28.51
N MET A 313 19.38 23.24 28.74
CA MET A 313 18.25 23.11 29.67
C MET A 313 18.75 23.07 31.11
N SER A 314 18.21 23.96 31.95
CA SER A 314 18.53 24.00 33.38
C SER A 314 17.98 22.78 34.13
N ASP A 315 18.57 22.46 35.28
CA ASP A 315 18.15 21.33 36.11
C ASP A 315 16.67 21.41 36.52
N LYS A 316 16.18 22.62 36.80
CA LYS A 316 14.77 22.87 37.15
C LYS A 316 13.82 22.59 35.98
N GLN A 317 14.27 22.84 34.75
CA GLN A 317 13.49 22.55 33.54
C GLN A 317 13.50 21.04 33.23
N ARG A 318 14.64 20.36 33.44
CA ARG A 318 14.75 18.90 33.21
C ARG A 318 13.81 18.11 34.12
N LYS A 319 13.66 18.50 35.39
CA LYS A 319 12.70 17.88 36.34
C LYS A 319 11.22 17.97 35.94
N ARG A 320 10.87 18.76 34.91
CA ARG A 320 9.48 18.94 34.44
C ARG A 320 9.19 18.18 33.13
N ARG A 321 10.16 17.45 32.60
CA ARG A 321 10.13 16.77 31.29
C ARG A 321 10.12 15.26 31.47
#